data_AF-A0A7W7RZB2-F1
#
_entry.id   AF-A0A7W7RZB2-F1
#
_cell.length_a   1.000
_cell.length_b   1.000
_cell.length_c   1.000
_cell.angle_alpha   90.00
_cell.angle_beta   90.00
_cell.angle_gamma   90.00
#
_symmetry.space_group_name_H-M   'P 1'
#
loop_
_entity.id
_entity.type
_entity.pdbx_description
1 polymer ?
#
loop_
_entity_poly.entity_id
_entity_poly.type
_entity_poly.pdbx_seq_one_letter_code
_entity_poly.pdbx_strand_id
1 'polypeptide(L)' 'MSMRPVDMRLHRASSGDSEWLQAVLDRVGRGSGSRAGLEPDGMLALRREWGR' A
#
# COMPACT_ATOMS: atom_id res chain seq x y z
N MET A 1 2.71 13.70 16.58
CA MET A 1 2.37 14.09 15.20
C MET A 1 1.74 12.87 14.54
N SER A 2 0.40 12.82 14.40
CA SER A 2 -0.28 11.63 13.86
C SER A 2 -0.32 11.72 12.34
N MET A 3 0.36 10.81 11.65
CA MET A 3 0.30 10.72 10.20
C MET A 3 -1.10 10.24 9.80
N ARG A 4 -1.81 11.03 8.99
CA ARG A 4 -3.13 10.68 8.46
C ARG A 4 -2.95 10.04 7.08
N PRO A 5 -3.59 8.90 6.79
CA PRO A 5 -3.50 8.31 5.46
C PRO A 5 -4.11 9.28 4.45
N VAL A 6 -3.34 9.66 3.44
CA VAL A 6 -3.79 10.45 2.30
C VAL A 6 -4.27 9.48 1.24
N ASP A 7 -5.50 9.66 0.74
CA ASP A 7 -6.07 8.82 -0.31
C ASP A 7 -5.31 9.09 -1.61
N MET A 8 -4.33 8.25 -1.92
CA MET A 8 -3.48 8.38 -3.10
C MET A 8 -3.97 7.39 -4.15
N ARG A 9 -4.84 7.86 -5.05
CA ARG A 9 -5.37 7.03 -6.14
C ARG A 9 -4.47 7.12 -7.36
N LEU A 10 -3.76 6.04 -7.64
CA LEU A 10 -2.98 5.93 -8.86
C LEU A 10 -3.93 5.56 -10.02
N HIS A 11 -4.42 6.56 -10.74
CA HIS A 11 -5.49 6.41 -11.74
C HIS A 11 -5.10 5.59 -12.99
N ARG A 12 -3.86 5.08 -13.11
CA ARG A 12 -3.39 4.44 -14.34
C ARG A 12 -2.02 3.73 -14.26
N ALA A 13 -1.73 3.00 -13.19
CA ALA A 13 -0.53 2.15 -13.21
C ALA A 13 -0.76 0.90 -14.07
N SER A 14 0.23 0.53 -14.86
CA SER A 14 0.27 -0.82 -15.43
C SER A 14 0.35 -1.83 -14.29
N SER A 15 -0.11 -3.07 -14.51
CA SER A 15 -0.05 -4.13 -13.48
C SER A 15 1.35 -4.26 -12.89
N GLY A 16 2.40 -4.18 -13.72
CA GLY A 16 3.79 -4.22 -13.26
C GLY A 16 4.21 -3.02 -12.39
N ASP A 17 3.69 -1.82 -12.67
CA ASP A 17 3.95 -0.64 -11.83
C ASP A 17 3.24 -0.77 -10.47
N SER A 18 2.01 -1.28 -10.44
CA SER A 18 1.26 -1.52 -9.21
C SER A 18 1.92 -2.60 -8.34
N GLU A 19 2.42 -3.68 -8.95
CA GLU A 19 3.17 -4.73 -8.25
C GLU A 19 4.50 -4.22 -7.68
N TRP A 20 5.26 -3.45 -8.49
CA TRP A 20 6.49 -2.82 -8.03
C TRP A 20 6.22 -1.87 -6.86
N LEU A 21 5.21 -1.01 -6.98
CA LEU A 21 4.86 -0.05 -5.94
C LEU A 21 4.34 -0.74 -4.67
N GLN A 22 3.58 -1.84 -4.80
CA GLN A 22 3.19 -2.69 -3.66
C GLN A 22 4.43 -3.17 -2.90
N ALA A 23 5.42 -3.72 -3.60
CA ALA A 23 6.63 -4.27 -2.97
C ALA A 23 7.45 -3.18 -2.25
N VAL A 24 7.55 -1.99 -2.85
CA VAL A 24 8.20 -0.83 -2.22
C VAL A 24 7.46 -0.43 -0.94
N LEU A 25 6.14 -0.33 -1.00
CA LEU A 25 5.31 0.06 0.15
C LEU A 25 5.29 -1.00 1.26
N ASP A 26 5.27 -2.30 0.94
CA ASP A 26 5.42 -3.40 1.92
C ASP A 26 6.76 -3.28 2.65
N ARG A 27 7.85 -3.05 1.91
CA ARG A 27 9.19 -2.94 2.47
C ARG A 27 9.33 -1.78 3.47
N VAL A 28 8.81 -0.60 3.15
CA VAL A 28 8.88 0.55 4.05
C VAL A 28 7.85 0.47 5.19
N GLY A 29 6.71 -0.17 4.93
CA GLY A 29 5.61 -0.30 5.88
C GLY A 29 5.86 -1.30 7.01
N ARG A 30 6.70 -2.33 6.80
CA ARG A 30 7.05 -3.32 7.85
C ARG A 30 7.58 -2.70 9.14
N GLY A 31 8.38 -1.64 9.04
CA GLY A 31 8.89 -0.94 10.24
C GLY A 31 7.79 -0.26 11.06
N SER A 32 6.60 -0.10 10.49
CA SER A 32 5.45 0.61 11.05
C SER A 32 4.23 -0.30 11.30
N GLY A 33 4.35 -1.62 11.11
CA GLY A 33 3.22 -2.56 11.18
C GLY A 33 2.14 -2.28 10.13
N SER A 34 2.55 -1.84 8.95
CA SER A 34 1.64 -1.53 7.86
C SER A 34 2.05 -2.28 6.59
N ARG A 35 1.06 -2.82 5.89
CA ARG A 35 1.26 -3.63 4.69
C ARG A 35 0.46 -3.07 3.52
N ALA A 36 1.07 -2.98 2.34
CA ALA A 36 0.35 -2.63 1.12
C ALA A 36 -0.25 -3.89 0.48
N GLY A 37 -1.55 -3.88 0.21
CA GLY A 37 -2.25 -4.88 -0.59
C GLY A 37 -2.60 -4.32 -1.96
N LEU A 38 -2.63 -5.18 -2.97
CA LEU A 38 -3.10 -4.84 -4.32
C LEU A 38 -4.45 -5.51 -4.52
N GLU A 39 -5.46 -4.70 -4.80
CA GLU A 39 -6.80 -5.15 -5.09
C GLU A 39 -6.94 -5.55 -6.57
N PRO A 40 -7.96 -6.36 -6.94
CA PRO A 40 -8.15 -6.85 -8.31
C PRO A 40 -8.31 -5.75 -9.37
N ASP A 41 -8.76 -4.56 -8.96
CA ASP A 41 -8.92 -3.38 -9.82
C ASP A 41 -7.58 -2.64 -10.06
N GLY A 42 -6.47 -3.13 -9.48
CA GLY A 42 -5.16 -2.48 -9.56
C GLY A 42 -4.94 -1.38 -8.51
N MET A 43 -5.91 -1.19 -7.61
CA MET A 43 -5.83 -0.24 -6.51
C MET A 43 -4.93 -0.76 -5.38
N LEU A 44 -4.04 0.09 -4.86
CA LEU A 44 -3.24 -0.21 -3.68
C LEU A 44 -3.97 0.23 -2.41
N ALA A 45 -4.11 -0.68 -1.46
CA ALA A 45 -4.75 -0.43 -0.17
C ALA A 45 -3.76 -0.66 0.98
N LEU A 46 -3.70 0.28 1.93
CA LEU A 46 -2.90 0.09 3.15
C LEU A 46 -3.69 -0.72 4.17
N ARG A 47 -3.16 -1.88 4.55
CA ARG A 47 -3.68 -2.74 5.60
C ARG A 47 -2.79 -2.59 6.83
N ARG A 48 -3.38 -2.28 7.99
CA ARG A 48 -2.64 -2.33 9.26
C ARG A 48 -2.61 -3.77 9.73
N GLU A 49 -1.43 -4.32 9.99
CA GLU A 49 -1.30 -5.57 10.72
C GLU A 49 -1.48 -5.26 12.20
N TRP A 50 -2.71 -4.96 12.62
CA TRP A 50 -3.02 -4.99 14.05
C TRP A 50 -3.05 -6.45 14.45
N GLY A 51 -2.04 -6.90 15.20
CA GLY A 51 -2.03 -8.21 15.83
C GLY A 51 -3.34 -8.42 16.61
N ARG A 52 -3.90 -9.62 16.52
CA ARG A 52 -4.89 -10.08 17.49
C ARG A 52 -4.39 -9.88 18.92
#